data_AF-A0A4Y1ZQL6-F1
#
_entry.id   AF-A0A4Y1ZQL6-F1
#
_cell.length_a   1.000
_cell.length_b   1.000
_cell.length_c   1.000
_cell.angle_alpha   90.00
_cell.angle_beta   90.00
_cell.angle_gamma   90.00
#
_symmetry.space_group_name_H-M   'P 1'
#
loop_
_entity.id
_entity.type
_entity.pdbx_description
1 polymer ?
#
loop_
_entity_poly.entity_id
_entity_poly.type
_entity_poly.pdbx_seq_one_letter_code
_entity_poly.pdbx_strand_id
1 'polypeptide(L)'
;MESLDESSGSPSSTGIVYENLCSVCNEPSKYRCPKCSTFSCSLECVKVHKEETACDGVRDKTAFIPLDEFQERHLLSDYHFLENIGRTIDNAQRSKKKFGLMHYLPHEIFKMDGENKKQHD
;
A
#
# COMPACT_ATOMS: atom_id res chain seq x y z
N MET A 1 -41.23 26.80 41.76
CA MET A 1 -42.26 25.80 41.43
C MET A 1 -43.07 26.45 40.33
N GLU A 2 -42.91 26.16 39.04
CA GLU A 2 -42.49 24.97 38.30
C GLU A 2 -41.52 25.41 37.16
N SER A 3 -40.29 24.89 37.14
CA SER A 3 -39.77 23.85 36.22
C SER A 3 -39.85 24.19 34.72
N LEU A 4 -38.67 24.54 34.17
CA LEU A 4 -38.33 24.60 32.75
C LEU A 4 -38.38 23.18 32.17
N ASP A 5 -39.11 22.96 31.07
CA ASP A 5 -38.89 21.78 30.22
C ASP A 5 -37.97 22.15 29.04
N GLU A 6 -36.80 21.52 29.04
CA GLU A 6 -35.91 21.44 27.89
C GLU A 6 -36.42 20.32 26.98
N SER A 7 -36.94 20.68 25.81
CA SER A 7 -37.24 19.72 24.76
C SER A 7 -35.97 19.34 23.97
N SER A 8 -35.40 18.21 24.39
CA SER A 8 -35.05 17.05 23.55
C SER A 8 -34.24 17.26 22.27
N GLY A 9 -32.93 17.03 22.41
CA GLY A 9 -32.26 15.88 21.78
C GLY A 9 -32.31 15.77 20.26
N SER A 10 -31.35 16.43 19.60
CA SER A 10 -30.95 16.11 18.23
C SER A 10 -30.36 14.68 18.15
N PRO A 11 -30.75 13.84 17.16
CA PRO A 11 -30.16 12.53 16.98
C PRO A 11 -28.73 12.71 16.44
N SER A 12 -27.74 12.52 17.32
CA SER A 12 -26.35 12.24 16.92
C SER A 12 -26.37 11.11 15.91
N SER A 13 -25.94 11.42 14.69
CA SER A 13 -25.66 10.48 13.62
C SER A 13 -24.86 9.31 14.19
N THR A 14 -25.52 8.17 14.32
CA THR A 14 -24.88 6.89 14.64
C THR A 14 -23.96 6.55 13.48
N GLY A 15 -22.71 7.01 13.58
CA GLY A 15 -21.64 6.55 12.70
C GLY A 15 -21.51 5.05 12.93
N ILE A 16 -21.94 4.25 11.95
CA ILE A 16 -21.64 2.83 11.93
C ILE A 16 -20.13 2.72 11.75
N VAL A 17 -19.42 2.44 12.83
CA VAL A 17 -18.00 2.07 12.78
C VAL A 17 -17.97 0.63 12.29
N TYR A 18 -17.79 0.45 10.98
CA TYR A 18 -17.41 -0.85 10.46
C TYR A 18 -15.97 -1.13 10.91
N GLU A 19 -15.80 -1.95 11.94
CA GLU A 19 -14.49 -2.45 12.33
C GLU A 19 -13.97 -3.36 11.20
N ASN A 20 -12.83 -3.00 10.61
CA ASN A 20 -12.15 -3.87 9.65
C ASN A 20 -11.66 -5.11 10.39
N LEU A 21 -12.19 -6.29 10.07
CA LEU A 21 -11.86 -7.54 10.75
C LEU A 21 -10.70 -8.25 10.08
N CYS A 22 -9.92 -8.98 10.88
CA CYS A 22 -8.83 -9.84 10.43
C CYS A 22 -9.37 -10.96 9.54
N SER A 23 -8.78 -11.17 8.35
CA SER A 23 -9.23 -12.23 7.43
C SER A 23 -8.94 -13.66 7.93
N VAL A 24 -8.07 -13.81 8.92
CA VAL A 24 -7.62 -15.11 9.44
C VAL A 24 -8.43 -15.54 10.66
N CYS A 25 -8.69 -14.62 11.60
CA CYS A 25 -9.33 -14.93 12.88
C CYS A 25 -10.53 -14.06 13.25
N ASN A 26 -10.96 -13.15 12.37
CA ASN A 26 -12.11 -12.25 12.57
C ASN A 26 -12.05 -11.29 13.78
N GLU A 27 -10.90 -11.16 14.44
CA GLU A 27 -10.63 -10.13 15.45
C GLU A 27 -10.41 -8.74 14.81
N PRO A 28 -10.58 -7.61 15.53
CA PRO A 28 -10.35 -6.27 14.99
C PRO A 28 -8.93 -6.13 14.43
N SER A 29 -8.83 -5.70 13.17
CA SER A 29 -7.55 -5.61 12.47
C SER A 29 -6.71 -4.41 12.93
N LYS A 30 -5.40 -4.59 12.87
CA LYS A 30 -4.40 -3.56 13.20
C LYS A 30 -3.53 -3.20 12.00
N TYR A 31 -3.44 -4.11 11.04
CA TYR A 31 -2.56 -4.01 9.89
C TYR A 31 -3.31 -4.32 8.60
N ARG A 32 -2.81 -3.77 7.49
CA ARG A 32 -3.32 -3.99 6.14
C ARG A 32 -2.17 -4.33 5.20
N CYS A 33 -2.30 -5.42 4.44
CA CYS A 33 -1.27 -5.84 3.50
C CYS A 33 -1.15 -4.84 2.34
N PRO A 34 0.06 -4.34 1.98
CA PRO A 34 0.21 -3.33 0.95
C PRO A 34 0.02 -3.85 -0.48
N LYS A 35 0.06 -5.18 -0.70
CA LYS A 35 -0.18 -5.82 -2.00
C LYS A 35 -1.66 -6.10 -2.24
N CYS A 36 -2.26 -6.93 -1.40
CA CYS A 36 -3.63 -7.43 -1.59
C CYS A 36 -4.67 -6.72 -0.72
N SER A 37 -4.29 -5.74 0.09
CA SER A 37 -5.19 -5.01 0.99
C SER A 37 -5.86 -5.84 2.10
N THR A 38 -5.47 -7.10 2.30
CA THR A 38 -6.01 -7.97 3.36
C THR A 38 -5.73 -7.41 4.76
N PHE A 39 -6.75 -7.43 5.61
CA PHE A 39 -6.69 -6.99 7.00
C PHE A 39 -6.18 -8.11 7.92
N SER A 40 -5.32 -7.74 8.88
CA SER A 40 -4.74 -8.67 9.86
C SER A 40 -4.60 -8.02 11.23
N CYS A 41 -4.78 -8.78 12.31
CA CYS A 41 -4.69 -8.27 13.68
C CYS A 41 -3.31 -8.45 14.33
N SER A 42 -2.47 -9.33 13.79
CA SER A 42 -1.16 -9.69 14.36
C SER A 42 -0.18 -10.16 13.28
N LEU A 43 1.11 -10.24 13.64
CA LEU A 43 2.17 -10.78 12.77
C LEU A 43 1.85 -12.22 12.33
N GLU A 44 1.26 -13.02 13.22
CA GLU A 44 0.93 -14.41 12.92
C GLU A 44 -0.12 -14.48 11.80
N CYS A 45 -1.18 -13.67 11.89
CA CYS A 45 -2.17 -13.55 10.83
C CYS A 45 -1.58 -12.94 9.55
N VAL A 46 -0.53 -12.13 9.65
CA VAL A 46 0.23 -11.68 8.47
C VAL A 46 0.93 -12.85 7.78
N LYS A 47 1.58 -13.74 8.52
CA LYS A 47 2.28 -14.90 7.95
C LYS A 47 1.32 -15.89 7.34
N VAL A 48 0.26 -16.26 8.07
CA VAL A 48 -0.77 -17.20 7.59
C VAL A 48 -1.35 -16.74 6.27
N HIS A 49 -1.80 -15.48 6.14
CA HIS A 49 -2.35 -15.05 4.86
C HIS A 49 -1.32 -15.06 3.74
N LYS A 50 -0.05 -14.73 4.02
CA LYS A 50 1.01 -14.75 3.01
C LYS A 50 1.26 -16.16 2.48
N GLU A 51 1.25 -17.15 3.35
CA GLU A 51 1.42 -18.56 3.00
C GLU A 51 0.21 -19.11 2.24
N GLU A 52 -1.01 -18.88 2.75
CA GLU A 52 -2.25 -19.39 2.14
C GLU A 52 -2.57 -18.76 0.78
N THR A 53 -2.25 -17.47 0.61
CA THR A 53 -2.55 -16.73 -0.63
C THR A 53 -1.34 -16.54 -1.54
N ALA A 54 -0.19 -17.15 -1.22
CA ALA A 54 1.08 -16.94 -1.91
C ALA A 54 1.43 -15.44 -2.12
N CYS A 55 1.17 -14.63 -1.09
CA CYS A 55 1.38 -13.18 -1.13
C CYS A 55 2.77 -12.81 -0.59
N ASP A 56 3.60 -12.18 -1.44
CA ASP A 56 4.92 -11.65 -1.02
C ASP A 56 4.81 -10.42 -0.08
N GLY A 57 3.64 -9.78 -0.05
CA GLY A 57 3.40 -8.55 0.71
C GLY A 57 4.14 -7.33 0.15
N VAL A 58 4.57 -7.34 -1.10
CA VAL A 58 5.24 -6.21 -1.77
C VAL A 58 4.27 -5.56 -2.74
N ARG A 59 3.97 -4.28 -2.53
CA ARG A 59 3.14 -3.51 -3.46
C ARG A 59 3.85 -3.38 -4.81
N ASP A 60 3.14 -3.69 -5.89
CA ASP A 60 3.61 -3.38 -7.24
C ASP A 60 3.45 -1.87 -7.49
N LYS A 61 4.57 -1.15 -7.55
CA LYS A 61 4.56 0.31 -7.77
C LYS A 61 4.42 0.67 -9.24
N THR A 62 4.66 -0.30 -10.12
CA THR A 62 4.63 -0.14 -11.59
C THR A 62 3.37 -0.72 -12.22
N ALA A 63 2.39 -1.11 -11.40
CA ALA A 63 1.11 -1.63 -11.89
C ALA A 63 0.43 -0.60 -12.79
N PHE A 64 -0.04 -1.05 -13.96
CA PHE A 64 -0.73 -0.20 -14.91
C PHE A 64 -2.06 0.30 -14.32
N ILE A 65 -2.33 1.60 -14.54
CA ILE A 65 -3.55 2.25 -14.12
C ILE A 65 -4.17 2.93 -15.35
N PRO A 66 -5.39 2.54 -15.75
CA PRO A 66 -6.13 3.21 -16.79
C PRO A 66 -6.24 4.73 -16.56
N LEU A 67 -6.26 5.52 -17.65
CA LEU A 67 -6.23 6.99 -17.55
C LEU A 67 -7.47 7.58 -16.86
N ASP A 68 -8.61 6.91 -16.94
CA ASP A 68 -9.86 7.25 -16.26
C ASP A 68 -9.78 7.05 -14.74
N GLU A 69 -8.98 6.09 -14.27
CA GLU A 69 -8.71 5.87 -12.84
C GLU A 69 -7.45 6.60 -12.35
N PHE A 70 -6.68 7.20 -13.25
CA PHE A 70 -5.45 7.90 -12.93
C PHE A 70 -5.74 9.20 -12.16
N GLN A 71 -5.10 9.34 -11.00
CA GLN A 71 -5.35 10.39 -10.01
C GLN A 71 -4.01 10.94 -9.52
N GLU A 72 -4.03 12.09 -8.86
CA GLU A 72 -2.84 12.74 -8.30
C GLU A 72 -2.00 11.80 -7.42
N ARG A 73 -2.64 10.92 -6.64
CA ARG A 73 -1.95 9.93 -5.80
C ARG A 73 -1.06 8.96 -6.60
N HIS A 74 -1.41 8.70 -7.85
CA HIS A 74 -0.64 7.85 -8.75
C HIS A 74 0.57 8.60 -9.30
N LEU A 75 0.38 9.84 -9.74
CA LEU A 75 1.47 10.73 -10.14
C LEU A 75 2.51 10.91 -9.03
N LEU A 76 2.07 11.15 -7.79
CA LEU A 76 2.97 11.28 -6.63
C LEU A 76 3.72 9.98 -6.33
N SER A 77 3.05 8.83 -6.49
CA SER A 77 3.69 7.52 -6.34
C SER A 77 4.83 7.34 -7.34
N ASP A 78 4.60 7.71 -8.60
CA ASP A 78 5.59 7.60 -9.68
C ASP A 78 6.76 8.57 -9.47
N TYR A 79 6.46 9.81 -9.05
CA TYR A 79 7.49 10.79 -8.70
C TYR A 79 8.40 10.27 -7.58
N HIS A 80 7.82 9.79 -6.47
CA HIS A 80 8.61 9.23 -5.36
C HIS A 80 9.39 7.97 -5.77
N PHE A 81 8.83 7.16 -6.67
CA PHE A 81 9.53 6.00 -7.20
C PHE A 81 10.81 6.40 -7.95
N LEU A 82 10.71 7.37 -8.87
CA LEU A 82 11.86 7.90 -9.62
C LEU A 82 12.90 8.55 -8.70
N GLU A 83 12.44 9.31 -7.70
CA GLU A 83 13.33 9.93 -6.72
C GLU A 83 14.09 8.87 -5.90
N ASN A 84 13.40 7.82 -5.46
CA ASN A 84 14.02 6.73 -4.71
C ASN A 84 15.05 5.96 -5.54
N ILE A 85 14.78 5.76 -6.83
CA ILE A 85 15.78 5.21 -7.76
C ILE A 85 17.01 6.11 -7.83
N GLY A 86 16.83 7.42 -8.02
CA GLY A 86 17.93 8.40 -8.04
C GLY A 86 18.79 8.33 -6.77
N ARG A 87 18.15 8.36 -5.60
CA ARG A 87 18.82 8.21 -4.29
C ARG A 87 19.57 6.88 -4.17
N THR A 88 19.00 5.79 -4.67
CA THR A 88 19.64 4.47 -4.60
C THR A 88 20.90 4.40 -5.47
N ILE A 89 20.83 4.97 -6.68
CA ILE A 89 21.99 5.08 -7.58
C ILE A 89 23.09 5.93 -6.95
N ASP A 90 22.74 7.10 -6.40
CA ASP A 90 23.68 7.99 -5.73
C ASP A 90 24.37 7.31 -4.55
N ASN A 91 23.60 6.59 -3.73
CA ASN A 91 24.12 5.82 -2.60
C ASN A 91 25.07 4.72 -3.06
N ALA A 92 24.72 4.00 -4.14
CA ALA A 92 25.59 2.97 -4.73
C ALA A 92 26.88 3.55 -5.32
N GLN A 93 26.83 4.72 -5.95
CA GLN A 93 28.02 5.42 -6.45
C GLN A 93 28.95 5.87 -5.33
N ARG A 94 28.39 6.35 -4.22
CA ARG A 94 29.16 6.75 -3.03
C ARG A 94 29.76 5.54 -2.30
N SER A 95 29.03 4.43 -2.21
CA SER A 95 29.49 3.20 -1.54
C SER A 95 30.56 2.44 -2.34
N LYS A 96 30.56 2.55 -3.69
CA LYS A 96 31.63 2.02 -4.56
C LYS A 96 33.04 2.50 -4.19
N LYS A 97 33.18 3.64 -3.51
CA LYS A 97 34.47 4.14 -3.03
C LYS A 97 35.00 3.43 -1.77
N LYS A 98 34.18 2.61 -1.10
CA LYS A 98 34.56 2.02 0.20
C LYS A 98 34.72 0.50 0.20
N PHE A 99 33.95 -0.28 -0.54
CA PHE A 99 34.16 -1.74 -0.61
C PHE A 99 33.62 -2.30 -1.94
N GLY A 100 34.47 -3.02 -2.67
CA GLY A 100 34.07 -3.72 -3.89
C GLY A 100 33.21 -4.94 -3.56
N LEU A 101 31.88 -4.81 -3.68
CA LEU A 101 30.94 -5.75 -4.30
C LEU A 101 29.49 -5.36 -3.94
N MET A 102 28.65 -5.32 -4.99
CA MET A 102 27.18 -5.45 -5.04
C MET A 102 26.36 -4.93 -3.85
N HIS A 103 25.85 -3.69 -3.98
CA HIS A 103 24.78 -3.20 -3.12
C HIS A 103 23.52 -2.93 -3.98
N TYR A 104 22.51 -3.76 -3.75
CA TYR A 104 21.19 -3.86 -4.37
C TYR A 104 20.73 -2.64 -5.17
N LEU A 105 20.70 -2.78 -6.51
CA LEU A 105 19.79 -2.00 -7.35
C LEU A 105 18.35 -2.44 -7.01
N PRO A 106 17.37 -1.51 -6.94
CA PRO A 106 15.99 -1.87 -6.66
C PRO A 106 15.49 -2.90 -7.68
N HIS A 107 14.90 -4.00 -7.20
CA HIS A 107 14.34 -5.08 -8.02
C HIS A 107 13.29 -4.59 -9.04
N GLU A 108 12.75 -3.40 -8.84
CA GLU A 108 11.70 -2.79 -9.68
C GLU A 108 12.20 -2.32 -11.05
N ILE A 109 13.51 -2.15 -11.26
CA ILE A 109 14.06 -1.75 -12.57
C ILE A 109 14.09 -2.92 -13.57
N PHE A 110 14.25 -4.16 -13.08
CA PHE A 110 14.38 -5.35 -13.96
C PHE A 110 13.05 -5.82 -14.58
N LYS A 111 11.90 -5.22 -14.25
CA LYS A 111 10.58 -5.62 -14.77
C LYS A 111 10.09 -4.79 -15.96
N MET A 112 10.86 -3.80 -16.43
CA MET A 112 10.43 -2.93 -17.54
C MET A 112 10.77 -3.47 -18.94
N ASP A 113 11.35 -4.67 -19.04
CA ASP A 113 11.54 -5.33 -20.34
C ASP A 113 10.32 -6.19 -20.69
N GLY A 114 9.39 -5.58 -21.43
CA GLY A 114 8.60 -6.28 -22.44
C GLY A 114 7.13 -6.54 -22.12
N GLU A 115 6.27 -5.58 -22.46
CA GLU A 115 4.90 -5.83 -22.95
C GLU A 115 4.33 -4.54 -23.58
N ASN A 116 4.97 -4.06 -24.67
CA ASN A 116 4.35 -3.05 -25.52
C ASN A 116 4.52 -3.43 -26.99
N LYS A 117 3.69 -4.39 -27.42
CA LYS A 117 3.44 -4.66 -28.82
C LYS A 117 2.00 -5.11 -28.98
N LYS A 118 1.25 -4.33 -29.77
CA LYS A 118 -0.07 -4.59 -30.38
C LYS A 118 -1.26 -4.06 -29.58
N GLN A 119 -1.73 -2.88 -29.97
CA GLN A 119 -3.10 -2.68 -30.49
C GLN A 119 -3.26 -1.22 -30.94
N HIS A 120 -3.03 -1.01 -32.23
CA HIS A 120 -3.67 0.07 -32.99
C HIS A 120 -3.98 -0.58 -34.34
N ASP A 121 -5.23 -1.04 -34.47
CA ASP A 121 -5.89 -1.31 -35.76
C ASP A 121 -6.83 -0.12 -35.98
#